data_AF-B2WL65-F1
#
_entry.id   AF-B2WL65-F1
#
_cell.length_a   1.000
_cell.length_b   1.000
_cell.length_c   1.000
_cell.angle_alpha   90.00
_cell.angle_beta   90.00
_cell.angle_gamma   90.00
#
_symmetry.space_group_name_H-M   'P 1'
#
loop_
_entity.id
_entity.type
_entity.pdbx_description
1 polymer ?
#
loop_
_entity_poly.entity_id
_entity_poly.type
_entity_poly.pdbx_seq_one_letter_code
_entity_poly.pdbx_strand_id
1 'polypeptide(L)'
;MSSATENTSTTVAPRIVMYGRAFNLWFLRVECRKQEKLAQKATKGWFRQCHRLISLKECTRTAFFAEQSLDLNEQFLKDIKYKLLHECVKEVVRVQRALERYKSKIEAAFDEEKELDAIWWAEKRDQTEGN
;
A
#
# COMPACT_ATOMS: atom_id res chain seq x y z
N MET A 1 19.42 -43.92 14.59
CA MET A 1 19.60 -42.56 14.03
C MET A 1 18.43 -42.29 13.11
N SER A 2 17.81 -41.12 13.32
CA SER A 2 16.90 -40.38 12.42
C SER A 2 15.65 -41.08 11.86
N SER A 3 14.50 -40.83 12.49
CA SER A 3 13.24 -40.71 11.76
C SER A 3 12.77 -39.26 11.88
N ALA A 4 12.47 -38.69 10.73
CA ALA A 4 12.38 -37.27 10.47
C ALA A 4 11.08 -36.65 11.01
N THR A 5 11.23 -35.40 11.43
CA THR A 5 10.18 -34.42 11.69
C THR A 5 9.22 -34.29 10.51
N GLU A 6 7.95 -34.62 10.72
CA GLU A 6 6.85 -34.23 9.82
C GLU A 6 6.69 -32.70 9.88
N ASN A 7 7.16 -32.03 8.83
CA ASN A 7 6.83 -30.65 8.59
C ASN A 7 5.36 -30.59 8.12
N THR A 8 4.47 -30.17 9.01
CA THR A 8 3.15 -29.64 8.63
C THR A 8 3.35 -28.33 7.86
N SER A 9 3.59 -28.45 6.56
CA SER A 9 3.46 -27.35 5.62
C SER A 9 1.97 -27.10 5.43
N THR A 10 1.44 -26.15 6.20
CA THR A 10 0.07 -25.62 6.04
C THR A 10 0.00 -24.93 4.69
N THR A 11 -0.32 -25.69 3.64
CA THR A 11 -0.66 -25.18 2.32
C THR A 11 -1.95 -24.39 2.46
N VAL A 12 -1.83 -23.07 2.58
CA VAL A 12 -2.95 -22.14 2.40
C VAL A 12 -3.35 -22.27 0.93
N ALA A 13 -4.26 -23.20 0.64
CA ALA A 13 -4.83 -23.35 -0.69
C ALA A 13 -5.52 -22.01 -1.06
N PRO A 14 -5.23 -21.45 -2.24
CA PRO A 14 -5.77 -20.16 -2.63
C PRO A 14 -7.30 -20.28 -2.74
N ARG A 15 -8.00 -19.29 -2.19
CA ARG A 15 -9.47 -19.18 -2.07
C ARG A 15 -10.29 -19.24 -3.38
N ILE A 16 -9.69 -19.67 -4.48
CA ILE A 16 -10.26 -19.68 -5.83
C ILE A 16 -10.45 -21.14 -6.27
N VAL A 17 -11.35 -21.89 -5.63
CA VAL A 17 -11.72 -23.21 -6.14
C VAL A 17 -13.24 -23.37 -6.09
N MET A 18 -13.81 -23.68 -7.27
CA MET A 18 -15.17 -24.21 -7.55
C MET A 18 -16.23 -23.28 -8.18
N TYR A 19 -15.92 -22.61 -9.30
CA TYR A 19 -16.97 -22.13 -10.21
C TYR A 19 -16.57 -22.32 -11.68
N GLY A 20 -17.56 -22.36 -12.59
CA GLY A 20 -17.34 -22.51 -14.03
C GLY A 20 -16.50 -21.38 -14.64
N ARG A 21 -15.78 -21.65 -15.73
CA ARG A 21 -14.75 -20.75 -16.32
C ARG A 21 -15.23 -19.30 -16.57
N ALA A 22 -16.46 -19.12 -17.07
CA ALA A 22 -17.03 -17.78 -17.29
C ALA A 22 -17.27 -17.00 -15.97
N PHE A 23 -17.61 -17.71 -14.90
CA PHE A 23 -17.79 -17.12 -13.57
C PHE A 23 -16.43 -16.69 -12.99
N ASN A 24 -15.37 -17.48 -13.19
CA ASN A 24 -14.02 -17.13 -12.72
C ASN A 24 -13.50 -15.85 -13.38
N LEU A 25 -13.64 -15.72 -14.71
CA LEU A 25 -13.24 -14.51 -15.43
C LEU A 25 -14.05 -13.26 -14.99
N TRP A 26 -15.35 -13.44 -14.76
CA TRP A 26 -16.17 -12.36 -14.20
C TRP A 26 -15.72 -11.96 -12.80
N PHE A 27 -15.45 -12.95 -11.94
CA PHE A 27 -14.98 -12.72 -10.57
C PHE A 27 -13.63 -11.99 -10.55
N LEU A 28 -12.65 -12.43 -11.34
CA LEU A 28 -11.34 -11.75 -11.46
C LEU A 28 -11.50 -10.29 -11.87
N ARG A 29 -12.35 -10.01 -12.87
CA ARG A 29 -12.62 -8.63 -13.30
C ARG A 29 -13.28 -7.78 -12.21
N VAL A 30 -14.17 -8.38 -11.42
CA VAL A 30 -14.77 -7.69 -10.26
C VAL A 30 -13.70 -7.37 -9.22
N GLU A 31 -12.75 -8.27 -8.99
CA GLU A 31 -11.68 -8.07 -8.00
C GLU A 31 -10.66 -7.02 -8.45
N CYS A 32 -10.21 -7.02 -9.71
CA CYS A 32 -9.36 -5.94 -10.25
C CYS A 32 -10.03 -4.57 -10.07
N ARG A 33 -11.33 -4.45 -10.37
CA ARG A 33 -12.09 -3.20 -10.17
C ARG A 33 -12.18 -2.77 -8.70
N LYS A 34 -12.18 -3.73 -7.75
CA LYS A 34 -12.14 -3.38 -6.33
C LYS A 34 -10.77 -2.83 -5.96
N GLN A 35 -9.69 -3.44 -6.44
CA GLN A 35 -8.32 -2.96 -6.20
C GLN A 35 -8.10 -1.56 -6.79
N GLU A 36 -8.57 -1.33 -8.02
CA GLU A 36 -8.53 -0.01 -8.65
C GLU A 36 -9.21 1.06 -7.78
N LYS A 37 -10.41 0.76 -7.25
CA LYS A 37 -11.13 1.67 -6.34
C LYS A 37 -10.37 1.92 -5.03
N LEU A 38 -9.73 0.89 -4.47
CA LEU A 38 -8.91 1.03 -3.27
C LEU A 38 -7.69 1.92 -3.52
N ALA A 39 -6.99 1.70 -4.64
CA ALA A 39 -5.88 2.53 -5.09
C ALA A 39 -6.33 3.98 -5.29
N GLN A 40 -7.41 4.23 -6.02
CA GLN A 40 -7.96 5.58 -6.23
C GLN A 40 -8.29 6.29 -4.91
N LYS A 41 -8.89 5.58 -3.94
CA LYS A 41 -9.20 6.14 -2.62
C LYS A 41 -7.92 6.47 -1.85
N ALA A 42 -6.92 5.60 -1.89
CA ALA A 42 -5.64 5.82 -1.24
C ALA A 42 -4.90 7.01 -1.89
N THR A 43 -4.90 7.12 -3.21
CA THR A 43 -4.33 8.24 -3.99
C THR A 43 -4.97 9.57 -3.63
N LYS A 44 -6.30 9.65 -3.51
CA LYS A 44 -6.98 10.86 -3.02
C LYS A 44 -6.53 11.25 -1.60
N GLY A 45 -6.38 10.25 -0.72
CA GLY A 45 -5.84 10.45 0.62
C GLY A 45 -4.39 10.97 0.61
N TRP A 46 -3.56 10.40 -0.25
CA TRP A 46 -2.18 10.81 -0.46
C TRP A 46 -2.08 12.27 -0.94
N PHE A 47 -2.83 12.65 -1.98
CA PHE A 47 -2.86 14.03 -2.49
C PHE A 47 -3.24 15.03 -1.40
N ARG A 48 -4.24 14.70 -0.57
CA ARG A 48 -4.64 15.56 0.55
C ARG A 48 -3.48 15.78 1.54
N GLN A 49 -2.70 14.75 1.84
CA GLN A 49 -1.55 14.88 2.73
C GLN A 49 -0.38 15.62 2.05
N CYS A 50 -0.18 15.47 0.73
CA CYS A 50 0.80 16.24 -0.02
C CYS A 50 0.51 17.74 0.08
N HIS A 51 -0.74 18.13 -0.19
CA HIS A 51 -1.17 19.52 -0.01
C HIS A 51 -0.92 20.03 1.40
N ARG A 52 -1.24 19.21 2.41
CA ARG A 52 -1.01 19.57 3.81
C ARG A 52 0.47 19.75 4.12
N LEU A 53 1.34 18.89 3.58
CA LEU A 53 2.78 19.00 3.75
C LEU A 53 3.32 20.27 3.07
N ILE A 54 2.81 20.64 1.89
CA ILE A 54 3.16 21.89 1.21
C ILE A 54 2.79 23.10 2.11
N SER A 55 1.59 23.14 2.67
CA SER A 55 1.20 24.21 3.59
C SER A 55 2.09 24.28 4.84
N LEU A 56 2.57 23.13 5.33
CA LEU A 56 3.53 23.09 6.44
C LEU A 56 4.93 23.58 6.04
N LYS A 57 5.33 23.41 4.77
CA LYS A 57 6.58 23.98 4.24
C LYS A 57 6.52 25.50 4.11
N GLU A 58 5.36 26.05 3.78
CA GLU A 58 5.17 27.50 3.67
C GLU A 58 5.11 28.20 5.04
N CYS A 59 4.76 27.46 6.10
CA CYS A 59 4.73 28.00 7.45
C CYS A 59 6.14 28.06 8.05
N THR A 60 6.65 29.27 8.33
CA THR A 60 7.98 29.50 8.93
C THR A 60 8.28 28.66 10.17
N ARG A 61 7.25 28.33 10.96
CA ARG A 61 7.38 27.59 12.22
C ARG A 61 7.59 26.08 12.01
N THR A 62 7.20 25.54 10.87
CA THR A 62 7.29 24.10 10.54
C THR A 62 8.13 23.82 9.30
N ALA A 63 8.48 24.85 8.53
CA ALA A 63 9.18 24.76 7.25
C ALA A 63 10.44 23.89 7.33
N PHE A 64 11.31 24.19 8.30
CA PHE A 64 12.55 23.44 8.53
C PHE A 64 12.30 21.93 8.63
N PHE A 65 11.34 21.51 9.47
CA PHE A 65 11.03 20.10 9.68
C PHE A 65 10.35 19.47 8.46
N ALA A 66 9.47 20.22 7.79
CA ALA A 66 8.73 19.72 6.63
C ALA A 66 9.64 19.44 5.41
N GLU A 67 10.84 20.01 5.38
CA GLU A 67 11.88 19.73 4.38
C GLU A 67 12.76 18.54 4.73
N GLN A 68 12.85 18.15 6.01
CA GLN A 68 13.64 17.01 6.45
C GLN A 68 12.96 15.66 6.18
N SER A 69 13.75 14.59 6.17
CA SER A 69 13.23 13.23 6.08
C SER A 69 12.41 12.85 7.32
N LEU A 70 11.50 11.88 7.15
CA LEU A 70 10.70 11.36 8.25
C LEU A 70 11.60 10.84 9.38
N ASP A 71 12.62 10.04 9.04
CA ASP A 71 13.54 9.44 10.03
C ASP A 71 14.23 10.48 10.91
N LEU A 72 14.70 11.58 10.30
CA LEU A 72 15.35 12.66 11.04
C LEU A 72 14.37 13.35 11.99
N ASN A 73 13.17 13.66 11.52
CA ASN A 73 12.14 14.27 12.36
C ASN A 73 11.67 13.35 13.50
N GLU A 74 11.62 12.04 13.26
CA GLU A 74 11.29 11.05 14.29
C GLU A 74 12.38 10.93 15.36
N GLN A 75 13.65 11.01 14.98
CA GLN A 75 14.74 11.10 15.95
C GLN A 75 14.65 12.40 16.73
N PHE A 76 14.45 13.52 16.04
CA PHE A 76 14.36 14.84 16.66
C PHE A 76 13.20 14.93 17.66
N LEU A 77 12.06 14.29 17.40
CA LEU A 77 10.95 14.20 18.34
C LEU A 77 11.30 13.59 19.70
N LYS A 78 12.26 12.66 19.74
CA LYS A 78 12.69 12.01 20.99
C LYS A 78 13.51 12.97 21.88
N ASP A 79 14.17 13.93 21.26
CA ASP A 79 15.14 14.80 21.93
C ASP A 79 14.55 16.17 22.31
N ILE A 80 13.45 16.60 21.67
CA ILE A 80 12.81 17.88 21.98
C ILE A 80 12.11 17.83 23.34
N LYS A 81 12.59 18.66 24.27
CA LYS A 81 11.91 18.92 25.56
C LYS A 81 10.91 20.09 25.50
N TYR A 82 11.04 20.97 24.52
CA TYR A 82 10.19 22.15 24.41
C TYR A 82 8.84 21.82 23.78
N LYS A 83 7.76 21.98 24.56
CA LYS A 83 6.40 21.52 24.22
C LYS A 83 5.87 22.04 22.88
N LEU A 84 6.06 23.34 22.60
CA LEU A 84 5.51 23.92 21.36
C LEU A 84 6.25 23.43 20.11
N LEU A 85 7.58 23.31 20.18
CA LEU A 85 8.36 22.76 19.08
C LEU A 85 8.05 21.28 18.88
N HIS A 86 7.89 20.53 19.98
CA HIS A 86 7.49 19.13 19.92
C HIS A 86 6.17 18.94 19.15
N GLU A 87 5.14 19.75 19.43
CA GLU A 87 3.87 19.68 18.69
C GLU A 87 4.03 20.05 17.20
N CYS A 88 4.88 21.02 16.86
CA CYS A 88 5.19 21.36 15.46
C CYS A 88 5.81 20.16 14.72
N VAL A 89 6.85 19.55 15.27
CA VAL A 89 7.52 18.39 14.64
C VAL A 89 6.59 17.19 14.58
N LYS A 90 5.80 16.97 15.63
CA LYS A 90 4.83 15.87 15.71
C LYS A 90 3.78 15.96 14.61
N GLU A 91 3.31 17.16 14.28
CA GLU A 91 2.36 17.33 13.19
C GLU A 91 3.00 17.04 11.82
N VAL A 92 4.22 17.50 11.58
CA VAL A 92 4.97 17.19 10.36
C VAL A 92 5.16 15.68 10.21
N VAL A 93 5.64 15.01 11.25
CA VAL A 93 5.84 13.55 11.29
C VAL A 93 4.52 12.81 11.05
N ARG A 94 3.41 13.27 11.62
CA ARG A 94 2.09 12.67 11.40
C ARG A 94 1.69 12.70 9.93
N VAL A 95 1.94 13.82 9.24
CA VAL A 95 1.65 13.97 7.80
C VAL A 95 2.59 13.10 6.97
N GLN A 96 3.89 13.11 7.25
CA GLN A 96 4.89 12.28 6.55
C GLN A 96 4.58 10.78 6.69
N ARG A 97 4.28 10.28 7.89
CA ARG A 97 3.81 8.89 8.11
C ARG A 97 2.53 8.56 7.34
N ALA A 98 1.61 9.52 7.24
CA ALA A 98 0.39 9.29 6.48
C ALA A 98 0.69 9.15 4.98
N LEU A 99 1.61 9.95 4.44
CA LEU A 99 2.06 9.84 3.05
C LEU A 99 2.66 8.47 2.75
N GLU A 100 3.58 8.00 3.59
CA GLU A 100 4.18 6.67 3.42
C GLU A 100 3.14 5.56 3.48
N ARG A 101 2.23 5.59 4.47
CA ARG A 101 1.14 4.59 4.54
C ARG A 101 0.26 4.58 3.30
N TYR A 102 -0.06 5.74 2.74
CA TYR A 102 -0.85 5.77 1.50
C TYR A 102 -0.04 5.26 0.32
N LYS A 103 1.23 5.63 0.22
CA LYS A 103 2.15 5.13 -0.82
C LYS A 103 2.19 3.60 -0.81
N SER A 104 2.45 2.98 0.35
CA SER A 104 2.47 1.52 0.48
C SER A 104 1.12 0.86 0.14
N LYS A 105 0.00 1.49 0.47
CA LYS A 105 -1.34 0.98 0.10
C LYS A 105 -1.61 1.04 -1.40
N ILE A 106 -1.14 2.09 -2.05
CA ILE A 106 -1.27 2.26 -3.51
C ILE A 106 -0.41 1.22 -4.21
N GLU A 107 0.86 1.08 -3.81
CA GLU A 107 1.80 0.09 -4.35
C GLU A 107 1.27 -1.34 -4.18
N ALA A 108 0.79 -1.70 -2.99
CA ALA A 108 0.22 -3.03 -2.74
C ALA A 108 -1.02 -3.31 -3.60
N ALA A 109 -1.91 -2.32 -3.78
CA ALA A 109 -3.08 -2.50 -4.63
C ALA A 109 -2.71 -2.67 -6.11
N PHE A 110 -1.68 -1.96 -6.59
CA PHE A 110 -1.16 -2.11 -7.95
C PHE A 110 -0.47 -3.46 -8.17
N ASP A 111 0.33 -3.93 -7.20
CA ASP A 111 0.98 -5.24 -7.29
C ASP A 111 -0.06 -6.37 -7.35
N GLU A 112 -1.10 -6.31 -6.52
CA GLU A 112 -2.21 -7.28 -6.54
C GLU A 112 -3.00 -7.21 -7.85
N GLU A 113 -3.31 -6.01 -8.36
CA GLU A 113 -3.96 -5.84 -9.66
C GLU A 113 -3.12 -6.45 -10.80
N LYS A 114 -1.81 -6.22 -10.80
CA LYS A 114 -0.88 -6.75 -11.80
C LYS A 114 -0.81 -8.28 -11.77
N GLU A 115 -0.83 -8.89 -10.58
CA GLU A 115 -0.89 -10.34 -10.43
C GLU A 115 -2.19 -10.91 -11.00
N LEU A 116 -3.33 -10.30 -10.69
CA LEU A 116 -4.65 -10.71 -11.21
C LEU A 116 -4.74 -10.54 -12.73
N ASP A 117 -4.22 -9.45 -13.27
CA ASP A 117 -4.16 -9.20 -14.71
C ASP A 117 -3.26 -10.21 -15.42
N ALA A 118 -2.12 -10.59 -14.83
CA ALA A 118 -1.24 -11.61 -15.39
C ALA A 118 -1.93 -12.98 -15.49
N ILE A 119 -2.69 -13.37 -14.47
CA ILE A 119 -3.52 -14.59 -14.47
C ILE A 119 -4.56 -14.49 -15.60
N TRP A 120 -5.25 -13.37 -15.71
CA TRP A 120 -6.27 -13.16 -16.74
C TRP A 120 -5.70 -13.25 -18.16
N TRP A 121 -4.53 -12.64 -18.41
CA TRP A 121 -3.85 -12.71 -19.70
C TRP A 121 -3.33 -14.11 -20.04
N ALA A 122 -2.86 -14.87 -19.04
CA ALA A 122 -2.47 -16.27 -19.23
C ALA A 122 -3.68 -17.13 -19.64
N GLU A 123 -4.79 -17.05 -18.90
CA GLU A 123 -6.02 -17.78 -19.24
C GLU A 123 -6.60 -17.40 -20.61
N LYS A 124 -6.39 -16.15 -21.05
CA LYS A 124 -6.77 -15.66 -22.37
C LYS A 124 -5.90 -16.23 -23.49
N ARG A 125 -4.58 -16.33 -23.31
CA ARG A 125 -3.68 -16.93 -24.31
C ARG A 125 -4.00 -18.39 -24.57
N ASP A 126 -4.30 -19.15 -23.51
CA ASP A 126 -4.74 -20.55 -23.62
C ASP A 126 -6.05 -20.71 -24.42
N GLN A 127 -6.89 -19.66 -24.55
CA GLN A 127 -8.07 -19.69 -25.45
C GLN A 127 -7.71 -19.59 -26.93
N THR A 128 -6.59 -18.95 -27.26
CA THR A 128 -6.16 -18.71 -28.65
C THR A 128 -5.35 -19.85 -29.24
N GLU A 129 -4.67 -20.65 -28.40
CA GLU A 129 -3.82 -21.77 -28.86
C GLU A 129 -4.55 -23.12 -28.85
N GLY A 130 -5.71 -23.23 -28.19
CA GLY A 130 -6.52 -24.45 -28.10
C GLY A 130 -7.67 -24.56 -29.11
N ASN A 131 -7.72 -23.67 -30.10
CA ASN A 131 -8.69 -23.65 -31.22
C ASN A 131 -7.93 -23.74 -32.55
#